data_AF-A0A2H1IN17-F1
#
_entry.id   AF-A0A2H1IN17-F1
#
_cell.length_a   1.000
_cell.length_b   1.000
_cell.length_c   1.000
_cell.angle_alpha   90.00
_cell.angle_beta   90.00
_cell.angle_gamma   90.00
#
_symmetry.space_group_name_H-M   'P 1'
#
loop_
_entity.id
_entity.type
_entity.pdbx_description
1 polymer ?
#
loop_
_entity_poly.entity_id
_entity_poly.type
_entity_poly.pdbx_seq_one_letter_code
_entity_poly.pdbx_strand_id
1 'polypeptide(L)'
;MFNIDDDSSGEPAAVRARDLSVTFDGNPGRWNAITDVPGLEVGTTTLVANDPVVTRTGVTAILPRGKSKAALPSAAGISVLNGNGELSGRSWIEESGQLQTPIVITNSHAVGAAHSGVDRWMAANFPASAAAWMLPVVGETWDGYLNSINAETVRPEHAVAALDAASSGPVAEGNVGGGTGMNCYGFKGGSGSSSRIVDYGTTAYTVGAFVQANFGARKELTLSGHRLGRDSLAPNPMETTNWFEAELTGARAVPGAGSVIVIIATDAPLLPAQCEALARRVPLGLARTGTTGSHFSGDIFLCFSTANEGGLHSTMSGQGPVIESHDYLAWGQIDPLYEAVVQATEESVVNALVAAKDMQGREGHMSFALPHDEITTAFQ
;
A
#
# COMPACT_ATOMS: atom_id res chain seq x y z
N MET A 1 4.75 -14.51 21.98
CA MET A 1 3.80 -15.25 21.12
C MET A 1 2.85 -14.20 20.61
N PHE A 2 2.92 -13.84 19.33
CA PHE A 2 2.00 -12.87 18.75
C PHE A 2 0.65 -13.58 18.55
N ASN A 3 -0.46 -12.89 18.79
CA ASN A 3 -1.73 -13.34 18.22
C ASN A 3 -1.63 -13.06 16.73
N ILE A 4 -1.41 -14.11 15.95
CA ILE A 4 -1.68 -14.07 14.52
C ILE A 4 -3.19 -14.25 14.44
N ASP A 5 -3.91 -13.16 14.21
CA ASP A 5 -5.35 -13.24 13.95
C ASP A 5 -5.54 -14.00 12.63
N ASP A 6 -5.90 -15.27 12.74
CA ASP A 6 -6.38 -16.09 11.63
C ASP A 6 -7.85 -15.74 11.43
N ASP A 7 -8.13 -14.90 10.44
CA ASP A 7 -9.45 -14.30 10.15
C ASP A 7 -10.41 -15.34 9.52
N SER A 8 -10.66 -16.42 10.26
CA SER A 8 -11.52 -17.55 9.85
C SER A 8 -12.82 -17.67 10.67
N SER A 9 -13.16 -16.69 11.49
CA SER A 9 -14.47 -16.62 12.15
C SER A 9 -15.41 -15.69 11.38
N GLY A 10 -16.66 -16.11 11.15
CA GLY A 10 -17.67 -15.40 10.36
C GLY A 10 -18.13 -14.07 10.95
N GLU A 11 -17.21 -13.10 11.05
CA GLU A 11 -17.51 -11.69 11.21
C GLU A 11 -18.30 -11.21 9.96
N PRO A 12 -19.25 -10.28 10.15
CA PRO A 12 -19.85 -9.59 9.01
C PRO A 12 -18.74 -8.96 8.17
N ALA A 13 -18.91 -8.95 6.83
CA ALA A 13 -17.97 -8.29 5.93
C ALA A 13 -17.65 -6.88 6.45
N ALA A 14 -16.36 -6.55 6.53
CA ALA A 14 -15.92 -5.25 7.05
C ALA A 14 -16.58 -4.12 6.26
N VAL A 15 -17.16 -3.15 6.97
CA VAL A 15 -17.80 -1.96 6.38
C VAL A 15 -16.76 -1.15 5.61
N ARG A 16 -17.09 -0.74 4.39
CA ARG A 16 -16.23 0.09 3.52
C ARG A 16 -16.87 1.43 3.24
N ALA A 17 -16.13 2.35 2.62
CA ALA A 17 -16.59 3.73 2.42
C ALA A 17 -17.91 3.81 1.64
N ARG A 18 -18.07 2.99 0.60
CA ARG A 18 -19.31 2.93 -0.19
C ARG A 18 -20.51 2.43 0.63
N ASP A 19 -20.31 1.57 1.62
CA ASP A 19 -21.37 1.07 2.51
C ASP A 19 -21.88 2.19 3.45
N LEU A 20 -21.06 3.22 3.66
CA LEU A 20 -21.40 4.44 4.41
C LEU A 20 -21.91 5.57 3.51
N SER A 21 -22.40 5.23 2.31
CA SER A 21 -22.94 6.18 1.31
C SER A 21 -21.94 7.16 0.71
N VAL A 22 -20.64 6.98 0.94
CA VAL A 22 -19.61 7.80 0.26
C VAL A 22 -19.65 7.50 -1.24
N THR A 23 -19.87 8.53 -2.05
CA THR A 23 -19.94 8.42 -3.51
C THR A 23 -18.56 8.62 -4.12
N PHE A 24 -18.13 7.66 -4.95
CA PHE A 24 -16.92 7.76 -5.76
C PHE A 24 -17.24 7.52 -7.23
N ASP A 25 -16.54 8.25 -8.10
CA ASP A 25 -16.60 8.04 -9.54
C ASP A 25 -15.98 6.70 -9.95
N GLY A 26 -16.40 6.20 -11.11
CA GLY A 26 -15.91 4.97 -11.73
C GLY A 26 -16.52 3.69 -11.16
N ASN A 27 -16.46 2.62 -11.96
CA ASN A 27 -17.02 1.31 -11.62
C ASN A 27 -15.94 0.44 -10.99
N PRO A 28 -16.08 -0.01 -9.73
CA PRO A 28 -15.12 -0.92 -9.15
C PRO A 28 -15.20 -2.32 -9.74
N GLY A 29 -14.11 -3.08 -9.60
CA GLY A 29 -14.12 -4.52 -9.84
C GLY A 29 -14.94 -5.28 -8.80
N ARG A 30 -14.96 -6.61 -8.90
CA ARG A 30 -15.80 -7.48 -8.07
C ARG A 30 -15.51 -7.30 -6.58
N TRP A 31 -14.24 -7.22 -6.21
CA TRP A 31 -13.80 -7.09 -4.83
C TRP A 31 -13.61 -5.63 -4.42
N ASN A 32 -13.60 -4.72 -5.40
CA ASN A 32 -13.17 -3.35 -5.24
C ASN A 32 -11.83 -3.34 -4.47
N ALA A 33 -10.84 -4.04 -5.01
CA ALA A 33 -9.53 -4.22 -4.40
C ALA A 33 -8.48 -4.47 -5.48
N ILE A 34 -7.20 -4.31 -5.15
CA ILE A 34 -6.08 -4.49 -6.09
C ILE A 34 -6.03 -5.89 -6.72
N THR A 35 -6.56 -6.89 -6.01
CA THR A 35 -6.73 -8.30 -6.42
C THR A 35 -7.80 -8.51 -7.50
N ASP A 36 -8.56 -7.47 -7.87
CA ASP A 36 -9.38 -7.52 -9.08
C ASP A 36 -8.51 -7.61 -10.35
N VAL A 37 -7.24 -7.20 -10.29
CA VAL A 37 -6.28 -7.47 -11.38
C VAL A 37 -6.02 -8.98 -11.46
N PRO A 38 -6.33 -9.64 -12.59
CA PRO A 38 -6.28 -11.10 -12.68
C PRO A 38 -4.91 -11.68 -12.32
N GLY A 39 -4.93 -12.71 -11.47
CA GLY A 39 -3.73 -13.45 -11.04
C GLY A 39 -2.91 -12.77 -9.93
N LEU A 40 -3.25 -11.54 -9.53
CA LEU A 40 -2.60 -10.86 -8.41
C LEU A 40 -3.06 -11.44 -7.07
N GLU A 41 -2.12 -11.60 -6.14
CA GLU A 41 -2.37 -12.08 -4.79
C GLU A 41 -1.83 -11.10 -3.73
N VAL A 42 -2.56 -10.96 -2.62
CA VAL A 42 -2.15 -10.15 -1.45
C VAL A 42 -2.19 -11.02 -0.21
N GLY A 43 -1.18 -10.88 0.65
CA GLY A 43 -1.12 -11.56 1.94
C GLY A 43 -0.58 -10.65 3.03
N THR A 44 -0.91 -10.95 4.28
CA THR A 44 -0.51 -10.13 5.42
C THR A 44 -0.06 -10.98 6.60
N THR A 45 0.91 -10.47 7.34
CA THR A 45 1.22 -10.90 8.71
C THR A 45 0.98 -9.71 9.63
N THR A 46 0.01 -9.82 10.53
CA THR A 46 -0.34 -8.78 11.51
C THR A 46 0.26 -9.14 12.86
N LEU A 47 1.00 -8.21 13.49
CA LEU A 47 1.65 -8.41 14.78
C LEU A 47 1.07 -7.44 15.82
N VAL A 48 0.29 -7.97 16.74
CA VAL A 48 -0.28 -7.24 17.87
C VAL A 48 0.06 -7.95 19.18
N ALA A 49 0.83 -7.30 20.04
CA ALA A 49 1.18 -7.81 21.36
C ALA A 49 1.45 -6.67 22.35
N ASN A 50 1.22 -6.90 23.64
CA ASN A 50 1.60 -5.96 24.71
C ASN A 50 2.93 -6.35 25.36
N ASP A 51 3.25 -7.65 25.37
CA ASP A 51 4.43 -8.23 26.01
C ASP A 51 5.28 -9.04 24.99
N PRO A 52 6.62 -9.09 25.15
CA PRO A 52 7.43 -8.35 26.13
C PRO A 52 7.59 -6.86 25.78
N VAL A 53 7.07 -6.45 24.63
CA VAL A 53 7.10 -5.07 24.14
C VAL A 53 5.85 -4.79 23.32
N VAL A 54 5.30 -3.59 23.44
CA VAL A 54 4.12 -3.19 22.66
C VAL A 54 4.45 -3.22 21.18
N THR A 55 3.79 -4.12 20.47
CA THR A 55 3.95 -4.38 19.04
C THR A 55 2.64 -4.06 18.34
N ARG A 56 2.68 -3.16 17.36
CA ARG A 56 1.55 -2.76 16.51
C ARG A 56 2.06 -2.59 15.09
N THR A 57 2.45 -3.68 14.45
CA THR A 57 3.12 -3.61 13.16
C THR A 57 2.84 -4.88 12.36
N GLY A 58 3.49 -5.05 11.23
CA GLY A 58 3.35 -6.26 10.44
C GLY A 58 3.98 -6.12 9.06
N VAL A 59 3.55 -7.00 8.18
CA VAL A 59 4.04 -7.09 6.81
C VAL A 59 2.87 -7.32 5.87
N THR A 60 2.79 -6.56 4.78
CA THR A 60 1.87 -6.83 3.66
C THR A 60 2.72 -7.26 2.46
N ALA A 61 2.35 -8.34 1.80
CA ALA A 61 2.96 -8.83 0.58
C ALA A 61 1.99 -8.72 -0.60
N ILE A 62 2.48 -8.25 -1.75
CA ILE A 62 1.74 -8.16 -3.01
C ILE A 62 2.55 -8.93 -4.06
N LEU A 63 1.94 -9.96 -4.64
CA LEU A 63 2.56 -10.78 -5.68
C LEU A 63 1.89 -10.46 -7.02
N PRO A 64 2.58 -9.75 -7.94
CA PRO A 64 2.00 -9.27 -9.20
C PRO A 64 1.24 -10.33 -10.01
N ARG A 65 1.74 -11.57 -9.99
CA ARG A 65 1.21 -12.70 -10.78
C ARG A 65 0.90 -13.93 -9.91
N GLY A 66 0.81 -13.74 -8.59
CA GLY A 66 0.62 -14.80 -7.62
C GLY A 66 1.87 -15.62 -7.31
N LYS A 67 1.79 -16.45 -6.26
CA LYS A 67 2.93 -17.20 -5.70
C LYS A 67 3.66 -18.06 -6.71
N SER A 68 2.94 -18.73 -7.61
CA SER A 68 3.53 -19.67 -8.58
C SER A 68 4.35 -18.98 -9.69
N LYS A 69 4.17 -17.67 -9.88
CA LYS A 69 4.81 -16.87 -10.93
C LYS A 69 5.57 -15.66 -10.39
N ALA A 70 5.92 -15.67 -9.11
CA ALA A 70 6.51 -14.53 -8.41
C ALA A 70 7.86 -14.07 -8.98
N ALA A 71 8.57 -14.93 -9.71
CA ALA A 71 9.83 -14.62 -10.39
C ALA A 71 9.67 -14.10 -11.83
N LEU A 72 8.45 -14.03 -12.36
CA LEU A 72 8.21 -13.50 -13.70
C LEU A 72 8.17 -11.97 -13.66
N PRO A 73 8.94 -11.28 -14.51
CA PRO A 73 9.01 -9.84 -14.48
C PRO A 73 7.68 -9.19 -14.91
N SER A 74 7.50 -7.95 -14.47
CA SER A 74 6.40 -7.08 -14.85
C SER A 74 6.95 -5.71 -15.25
N ALA A 75 6.37 -5.07 -16.26
CA ALA A 75 6.69 -3.67 -16.55
C ALA A 75 6.30 -2.85 -15.33
N ALA A 76 7.19 -1.96 -14.87
CA ALA A 76 6.96 -1.16 -13.70
C ALA A 76 7.58 0.23 -13.84
N GLY A 77 7.05 1.17 -13.06
CA GLY A 77 7.58 2.54 -12.97
C GLY A 77 7.24 3.16 -11.62
N ILE A 78 8.08 4.10 -11.19
CA ILE A 78 8.03 4.70 -9.85
C ILE A 78 7.81 6.20 -9.95
N SER A 79 7.01 6.76 -9.05
CA SER A 79 6.89 8.21 -8.88
C SER A 79 7.04 8.56 -7.41
N VAL A 80 7.81 9.61 -7.12
CA VAL A 80 8.04 10.11 -5.77
C VAL A 80 7.52 11.54 -5.71
N LEU A 81 6.53 11.78 -4.85
CA LEU A 81 6.07 13.13 -4.56
C LEU A 81 6.99 13.79 -3.52
N ASN A 82 7.30 13.07 -2.43
CA ASN A 82 8.23 13.51 -1.40
C ASN A 82 9.04 12.32 -0.88
N GLY A 83 10.36 12.39 -0.96
CA GLY A 83 11.27 11.24 -0.75
C GLY A 83 11.69 10.99 0.70
N ASN A 84 10.91 11.43 1.69
CA ASN A 84 11.22 11.20 3.10
C ASN A 84 10.77 9.80 3.56
N GLY A 85 11.26 8.76 2.88
CA GLY A 85 10.90 7.36 3.11
C GLY A 85 11.71 6.43 2.21
N GLU A 86 11.49 5.12 2.33
CA GLU A 86 12.25 4.09 1.64
C GLU A 86 11.37 3.20 0.73
N LEU A 87 11.94 2.84 -0.43
CA LEU A 87 11.41 1.81 -1.33
C LEU A 87 12.60 1.12 -1.98
N SER A 88 13.03 -0.01 -1.41
CA SER A 88 14.16 -0.77 -1.95
C SER A 88 13.84 -1.34 -3.34
N GLY A 89 14.88 -1.77 -4.07
CA GLY A 89 14.73 -2.32 -5.43
C GLY A 89 14.39 -1.29 -6.50
N ARG A 90 14.04 -0.04 -6.12
CA ARG A 90 13.69 1.04 -7.06
C ARG A 90 14.74 1.32 -8.13
N SER A 91 16.02 1.20 -7.80
CA SER A 91 17.10 1.54 -8.75
C SER A 91 17.06 0.69 -10.01
N TRP A 92 16.67 -0.58 -9.89
CA TRP A 92 16.55 -1.46 -11.05
C TRP A 92 15.26 -1.21 -11.84
N ILE A 93 14.18 -0.83 -11.17
CA ILE A 93 12.94 -0.41 -11.82
C ILE A 93 13.16 0.89 -12.60
N GLU A 94 13.90 1.85 -12.06
CA GLU A 94 14.21 3.12 -12.73
C GLU A 94 15.15 2.92 -13.92
N GLU A 95 16.12 2.00 -13.81
CA GLU A 95 17.08 1.72 -14.89
C GLU A 95 16.46 0.89 -16.02
N SER A 96 15.73 -0.18 -15.68
CA SER A 96 15.30 -1.20 -16.65
C SER A 96 13.80 -1.31 -16.84
N GLY A 97 13.00 -0.68 -15.97
CA GLY A 97 11.56 -0.74 -16.02
C GLY A 97 10.94 -2.05 -15.56
N GLN A 98 11.67 -2.86 -14.77
CA GLN A 98 11.26 -4.23 -14.42
C GLN A 98 11.09 -4.43 -12.92
N LEU A 99 9.89 -4.88 -12.53
CA LEU A 99 9.62 -5.48 -11.23
C LEU A 99 9.84 -6.99 -11.33
N GLN A 100 10.81 -7.54 -10.58
CA GLN A 100 11.25 -8.95 -10.71
C GLN A 100 11.00 -9.81 -9.46
N THR A 101 10.47 -9.21 -8.40
CA THR A 101 10.18 -9.87 -7.12
C THR A 101 8.81 -9.42 -6.60
N PRO A 102 8.22 -10.15 -5.63
CA PRO A 102 7.11 -9.64 -4.84
C PRO A 102 7.41 -8.27 -4.21
N ILE A 103 6.36 -7.48 -4.00
CA ILE A 103 6.44 -6.23 -3.25
C ILE A 103 6.08 -6.54 -1.80
N VAL A 104 6.87 -6.01 -0.87
CA VAL A 104 6.57 -6.07 0.57
C VAL A 104 6.46 -4.67 1.14
N ILE A 105 5.51 -4.46 2.05
CA ILE A 105 5.30 -3.17 2.73
C ILE A 105 5.27 -3.42 4.24
N THR A 106 6.05 -2.66 5.00
CA THR A 106 6.19 -2.82 6.46
C THR A 106 6.49 -1.48 7.14
N ASN A 107 7.07 -1.49 8.35
CA ASN A 107 7.52 -0.29 9.04
C ASN A 107 8.95 0.13 8.66
N SER A 108 9.30 1.40 8.92
CA SER A 108 10.58 2.00 8.54
C SER A 108 11.81 1.22 8.99
N HIS A 109 11.81 0.68 10.21
CA HIS A 109 12.97 -0.02 10.77
C HIS A 109 12.99 -1.52 10.42
N ALA A 110 11.96 -2.00 9.72
CA ALA A 110 11.82 -3.39 9.32
C ALA A 110 12.16 -3.65 7.83
N VAL A 111 12.47 -2.63 7.04
CA VAL A 111 12.80 -2.76 5.60
C VAL A 111 13.86 -3.84 5.37
N GLY A 112 14.97 -3.82 6.12
CA GLY A 112 16.04 -4.82 5.98
C GLY A 112 15.61 -6.24 6.35
N ALA A 113 14.77 -6.41 7.39
CA ALA A 113 14.26 -7.72 7.79
C ALA A 113 13.27 -8.28 6.74
N ALA A 114 12.37 -7.44 6.23
CA ALA A 114 11.44 -7.78 5.18
C ALA A 114 12.17 -8.13 3.86
N HIS A 115 13.18 -7.34 3.48
CA HIS A 115 14.03 -7.61 2.32
C HIS A 115 14.68 -9.00 2.41
N SER A 116 15.30 -9.29 3.56
CA SER A 116 15.89 -10.61 3.83
C SER A 116 14.85 -11.74 3.76
N GLY A 117 13.60 -11.46 4.13
CA GLY A 117 12.49 -12.42 4.03
C GLY A 117 12.10 -12.71 2.58
N VAL A 118 12.03 -11.68 1.73
CA VAL A 118 11.80 -11.85 0.28
C VAL A 118 12.92 -12.68 -0.35
N ASP A 119 14.18 -12.37 -0.04
CA ASP A 119 15.33 -13.14 -0.54
C ASP A 119 15.23 -14.63 -0.16
N ARG A 120 14.92 -14.92 1.10
CA ARG A 120 14.75 -16.30 1.60
C ARG A 120 13.58 -17.01 0.90
N TRP A 121 12.45 -16.35 0.76
CA TRP A 121 11.27 -16.92 0.12
C TRP A 121 11.53 -17.21 -1.37
N MET A 122 12.16 -16.28 -2.08
CA MET A 122 12.54 -16.46 -3.48
C MET A 122 13.59 -17.56 -3.65
N ALA A 123 14.58 -17.66 -2.76
CA ALA A 123 15.58 -18.74 -2.80
C ALA A 123 14.96 -20.13 -2.58
N ALA A 124 13.95 -20.23 -1.72
CA ALA A 124 13.24 -21.48 -1.46
C ALA A 124 12.32 -21.91 -2.61
N ASN A 125 11.60 -20.96 -3.22
CA ASN A 125 10.55 -21.25 -4.20
C ASN A 125 11.02 -21.11 -5.66
N PHE A 126 12.02 -20.27 -5.91
CA PHE A 126 12.56 -19.94 -7.24
C PHE A 126 14.10 -19.97 -7.25
N PRO A 127 14.74 -21.10 -6.89
CA PRO A 127 16.19 -21.20 -6.73
C PRO A 127 16.97 -20.85 -8.01
N ALA A 128 16.39 -21.06 -9.20
CA ALA A 128 17.01 -20.67 -10.47
C ALA A 128 17.10 -19.14 -10.62
N SER A 129 16.03 -18.41 -10.25
CA SER A 129 16.03 -16.95 -10.28
C SER A 129 16.92 -16.38 -9.17
N ALA A 130 16.89 -16.99 -7.99
CA ALA A 130 17.73 -16.62 -6.84
C ALA A 130 19.21 -17.02 -6.97
N ALA A 131 19.59 -17.74 -8.02
CA ALA A 131 21.00 -18.01 -8.33
C ALA A 131 21.73 -16.76 -8.86
N ALA A 132 20.99 -15.78 -9.37
CA ALA A 132 21.49 -14.44 -9.69
C ALA A 132 21.27 -13.48 -8.51
N TRP A 133 21.70 -12.22 -8.66
CA TRP A 133 21.35 -11.20 -7.69
C TRP A 133 19.85 -10.90 -7.76
N MET A 134 19.24 -10.69 -6.60
CA MET A 134 17.87 -10.20 -6.49
C MET A 134 17.89 -8.82 -5.85
N LEU A 135 16.93 -7.99 -6.25
CA LEU A 135 16.73 -6.65 -5.68
C LEU A 135 15.28 -6.54 -5.18
N PRO A 136 14.94 -7.18 -4.04
CA PRO A 136 13.63 -7.10 -3.42
C PRO A 136 13.07 -5.69 -3.34
N VAL A 137 11.76 -5.57 -3.60
CA VAL A 137 11.03 -4.31 -3.50
C VAL A 137 10.33 -4.24 -2.16
N VAL A 138 10.84 -3.40 -1.26
CA VAL A 138 10.31 -3.24 0.09
C VAL A 138 10.06 -1.77 0.37
N GLY A 139 8.79 -1.41 0.53
CA GLY A 139 8.35 -0.07 0.92
C GLY A 139 8.04 0.02 2.41
N GLU A 140 7.98 1.23 2.93
CA GLU A 140 7.68 1.44 4.35
C GLU A 140 6.85 2.69 4.64
N THR A 141 6.22 2.68 5.82
CA THR A 141 5.79 3.89 6.50
C THR A 141 6.11 3.80 8.00
N TRP A 142 6.14 4.92 8.73
CA TRP A 142 6.58 4.94 10.12
C TRP A 142 5.45 4.74 11.15
N ASP A 143 5.45 3.63 11.90
CA ASP A 143 4.43 3.32 12.93
C ASP A 143 4.84 3.64 14.38
N GLY A 144 5.94 4.36 14.60
CA GLY A 144 6.54 4.53 15.93
C GLY A 144 5.69 5.29 16.97
N TYR A 145 4.58 5.92 16.54
CA TYR A 145 3.58 6.47 17.48
C TYR A 145 2.87 5.35 18.26
N LEU A 146 2.44 4.27 17.59
CA LEU A 146 1.73 3.17 18.23
C LEU A 146 2.63 1.96 18.53
N ASN A 147 3.67 1.75 17.72
CA ASN A 147 4.55 0.60 17.76
C ASN A 147 5.89 0.92 18.42
N SER A 148 6.43 -0.01 19.20
CA SER A 148 7.83 0.07 19.65
C SER A 148 8.78 -0.25 18.50
N ILE A 149 8.90 0.67 17.54
CA ILE A 149 9.55 0.45 16.24
C ILE A 149 11.03 0.05 16.35
N ASN A 150 11.72 0.44 17.43
CA ASN A 150 13.11 0.08 17.70
C ASN A 150 13.31 -1.33 18.30
N ALA A 151 12.23 -2.07 18.61
CA ALA A 151 12.32 -3.36 19.28
C ALA A 151 12.54 -4.56 18.34
N GLU A 152 12.75 -4.31 17.03
CA GLU A 152 12.99 -5.32 16.00
C GLU A 152 12.00 -6.51 16.05
N THR A 153 10.71 -6.20 16.15
CA THR A 153 9.66 -7.23 16.30
C THR A 153 9.32 -7.89 14.97
N VAL A 154 9.51 -7.19 13.84
CA VAL A 154 9.44 -7.79 12.50
C VAL A 154 10.73 -8.56 12.22
N ARG A 155 10.59 -9.82 11.81
CA ARG A 155 11.68 -10.72 11.44
C ARG A 155 11.43 -11.25 10.01
N PRO A 156 12.47 -11.76 9.31
CA PRO A 156 12.31 -12.25 7.94
C PRO A 156 11.19 -13.28 7.76
N GLU A 157 10.94 -14.09 8.78
CA GLU A 157 9.90 -15.13 8.79
C GLU A 157 8.49 -14.54 8.68
N HIS A 158 8.27 -13.30 9.14
CA HIS A 158 6.98 -12.62 9.00
C HIS A 158 6.70 -12.18 7.55
N ALA A 159 7.75 -11.82 6.80
CA ALA A 159 7.62 -11.54 5.37
C ALA A 159 7.40 -12.82 4.56
N VAL A 160 8.11 -13.90 4.89
CA VAL A 160 7.86 -15.25 4.35
C VAL A 160 6.41 -15.67 4.59
N ALA A 161 5.91 -15.53 5.83
CA ALA A 161 4.54 -15.87 6.17
C ALA A 161 3.50 -15.03 5.39
N ALA A 162 3.75 -13.72 5.21
CA ALA A 162 2.86 -12.86 4.42
C ALA A 162 2.84 -13.28 2.93
N LEU A 163 4.01 -13.64 2.38
CA LEU A 163 4.13 -14.16 1.02
C LEU A 163 3.40 -15.49 0.85
N ASP A 164 3.54 -16.43 1.79
CA ASP A 164 2.87 -17.73 1.76
C ASP A 164 1.35 -17.62 1.93
N ALA A 165 0.89 -16.70 2.77
CA ALA A 165 -0.52 -16.42 3.02
C ALA A 165 -1.21 -15.70 1.85
N ALA A 166 -0.46 -15.19 0.88
CA ALA A 166 -1.03 -14.40 -0.19
C ALA A 166 -2.07 -15.17 -1.02
N SER A 167 -3.18 -14.51 -1.32
CA SER A 167 -4.28 -15.05 -2.11
C SER A 167 -5.01 -13.95 -2.90
N SER A 168 -5.78 -14.35 -3.91
CA SER A 168 -6.72 -13.46 -4.61
C SER A 168 -8.05 -13.39 -3.86
N GLY A 169 -8.94 -12.47 -4.24
CA GLY A 169 -10.23 -12.25 -3.56
C GLY A 169 -10.24 -10.94 -2.75
N PRO A 170 -11.15 -10.81 -1.77
CA PRO A 170 -11.18 -9.65 -0.88
C PRO A 170 -9.83 -9.40 -0.19
N VAL A 171 -9.47 -8.14 0.01
CA VAL A 171 -8.26 -7.73 0.73
C VAL A 171 -8.67 -7.16 2.07
N ALA A 172 -8.03 -7.62 3.16
CA ALA A 172 -8.24 -7.06 4.49
C ALA A 172 -7.71 -5.62 4.57
N GLU A 173 -8.43 -4.73 5.25
CA GLU A 173 -8.17 -3.29 5.33
C GLU A 173 -8.12 -2.80 6.79
N GLY A 174 -7.64 -1.58 7.02
CA GLY A 174 -7.48 -0.99 8.34
C GLY A 174 -6.22 -1.50 9.05
N ASN A 175 -6.40 -2.08 10.24
CA ASN A 175 -5.32 -2.38 11.18
C ASN A 175 -4.59 -3.71 10.89
N VAL A 176 -4.19 -3.95 9.65
CA VAL A 176 -3.62 -5.24 9.21
C VAL A 176 -2.29 -5.09 8.48
N GLY A 177 -1.48 -6.15 8.49
CA GLY A 177 -0.21 -6.21 7.78
C GLY A 177 0.72 -5.06 8.17
N GLY A 178 1.39 -4.46 7.18
CA GLY A 178 2.22 -3.27 7.41
C GLY A 178 1.42 -2.06 7.90
N GLY A 179 0.11 -2.00 7.64
CA GLY A 179 -0.79 -0.93 8.09
C GLY A 179 -1.16 -0.95 9.58
N THR A 180 -0.80 -2.00 10.31
CA THR A 180 -1.27 -2.26 11.69
C THR A 180 -1.14 -1.05 12.62
N GLY A 181 0.04 -0.42 12.71
CA GLY A 181 0.30 0.72 13.61
C GLY A 181 0.19 2.10 12.98
N MET A 182 -0.36 2.19 11.77
CA MET A 182 -0.34 3.44 10.98
C MET A 182 -1.48 4.40 11.36
N ASN A 183 -1.27 5.68 11.08
CA ASN A 183 -2.16 6.80 11.41
C ASN A 183 -2.34 7.72 10.20
N CYS A 184 -3.57 8.08 9.86
CA CYS A 184 -3.85 8.91 8.69
C CYS A 184 -4.79 10.06 9.09
N TYR A 185 -4.43 11.30 8.73
CA TYR A 185 -5.15 12.51 9.12
C TYR A 185 -5.43 12.61 10.63
N GLY A 186 -4.48 12.17 11.46
CA GLY A 186 -4.65 12.12 12.92
C GLY A 186 -5.71 11.15 13.43
N PHE A 187 -6.31 10.34 12.56
CA PHE A 187 -7.09 9.16 12.92
C PHE A 187 -6.22 7.91 12.82
N LYS A 188 -6.76 6.77 13.25
CA LYS A 188 -6.19 5.49 12.88
C LYS A 188 -6.22 5.33 11.35
N GLY A 189 -5.08 4.98 10.78
CA GLY A 189 -4.92 4.67 9.35
C GLY A 189 -4.63 3.19 9.15
N GLY A 190 -3.90 2.85 8.08
CA GLY A 190 -3.51 1.47 7.81
C GLY A 190 -3.60 1.09 6.34
N SER A 191 -3.97 -0.16 6.09
CA SER A 191 -4.08 -0.70 4.73
C SER A 191 -5.44 -0.38 4.12
N GLY A 192 -5.45 0.00 2.85
CA GLY A 192 -6.68 0.21 2.09
C GLY A 192 -6.48 -0.16 0.64
N SER A 193 -7.57 -0.52 -0.03
CA SER A 193 -7.53 -0.93 -1.42
C SER A 193 -8.81 -0.54 -2.16
N SER A 194 -8.73 -0.41 -3.47
CA SER A 194 -9.89 -0.29 -4.35
C SER A 194 -9.47 -0.62 -5.78
N SER A 195 -10.44 -0.67 -6.69
CA SER A 195 -10.15 -0.89 -8.11
C SER A 195 -11.12 -0.14 -9.00
N ARG A 196 -10.80 -0.08 -10.29
CA ARG A 196 -11.67 0.41 -11.35
C ARG A 196 -11.59 -0.51 -12.56
N ILE A 197 -12.74 -0.79 -13.15
CA ILE A 197 -12.85 -1.38 -14.49
C ILE A 197 -12.89 -0.23 -15.50
N VAL A 198 -11.99 -0.29 -16.48
CA VAL A 198 -11.77 0.75 -17.49
C VAL A 198 -12.11 0.17 -18.85
N ASP A 199 -13.20 0.67 -19.44
CA ASP A 199 -13.57 0.31 -20.81
C ASP A 199 -12.53 0.85 -21.81
N TYR A 200 -12.05 -0.02 -22.70
CA TYR A 200 -11.06 0.31 -23.71
C TYR A 200 -11.49 -0.29 -25.06
N GLY A 201 -12.39 0.43 -25.75
CA GLY A 201 -12.96 -0.03 -27.02
C GLY A 201 -13.84 -1.28 -26.83
N THR A 202 -13.34 -2.44 -27.27
CA THR A 202 -14.05 -3.73 -27.12
C THR A 202 -13.51 -4.60 -25.99
N THR A 203 -12.44 -4.17 -25.33
CA THR A 203 -11.90 -4.82 -24.13
C THR A 203 -12.13 -3.93 -22.92
N ALA A 204 -11.99 -4.50 -21.74
CA ALA A 204 -11.88 -3.74 -20.49
C ALA A 204 -10.59 -4.15 -19.79
N TYR A 205 -10.00 -3.21 -19.07
CA TYR A 205 -8.85 -3.44 -18.20
C TYR A 205 -9.22 -3.10 -16.76
N THR A 206 -8.45 -3.62 -15.82
CA THR A 206 -8.57 -3.32 -14.41
C THR A 206 -7.42 -2.43 -13.99
N VAL A 207 -7.70 -1.39 -13.20
CA VAL A 207 -6.71 -0.63 -12.44
C VAL A 207 -7.00 -0.84 -10.96
N GLY A 208 -6.10 -1.50 -10.25
CA GLY A 208 -6.17 -1.73 -8.82
C GLY A 208 -5.21 -0.81 -8.07
N ALA A 209 -5.60 -0.38 -6.87
CA ALA A 209 -4.76 0.38 -5.95
C ALA A 209 -4.71 -0.29 -4.58
N PHE A 210 -3.53 -0.31 -3.97
CA PHE A 210 -3.30 -0.62 -2.57
C PHE A 210 -2.53 0.52 -1.93
N VAL A 211 -2.93 0.92 -0.73
CA VAL A 211 -2.36 2.03 0.02
C VAL A 211 -2.01 1.56 1.43
N GLN A 212 -0.79 1.87 1.89
CA GLN A 212 -0.47 1.91 3.31
C GLN A 212 -0.50 3.38 3.76
N ALA A 213 -1.62 3.81 4.34
CA ALA A 213 -1.91 5.19 4.66
C ALA A 213 -1.39 5.55 6.06
N ASN A 214 -0.35 6.39 6.11
CA ASN A 214 0.23 6.90 7.34
C ASN A 214 0.55 8.41 7.26
N PHE A 215 -0.32 9.23 6.66
CA PHE A 215 -0.01 10.62 6.30
C PHE A 215 -1.15 11.59 6.61
N GLY A 216 -0.87 12.89 6.44
CA GLY A 216 -1.88 13.95 6.48
C GLY A 216 -2.20 14.46 7.90
N ALA A 217 -2.50 15.75 8.01
CA ALA A 217 -2.91 16.38 9.26
C ALA A 217 -4.43 16.36 9.40
N ARG A 218 -4.96 16.23 10.61
CA ARG A 218 -6.42 16.14 10.86
C ARG A 218 -7.23 17.19 10.11
N LYS A 219 -6.79 18.46 10.13
CA LYS A 219 -7.49 19.58 9.47
C LYS A 219 -7.58 19.49 7.94
N GLU A 220 -6.82 18.59 7.31
CA GLU A 220 -6.76 18.43 5.85
C GLU A 220 -7.84 17.47 5.34
N LEU A 221 -8.23 16.46 6.14
CA LEU A 221 -9.15 15.42 5.68
C LEU A 221 -10.44 16.02 5.12
N THR A 222 -10.67 15.73 3.85
CA THR A 222 -11.91 16.03 3.14
C THR A 222 -12.36 14.82 2.36
N LEU A 223 -13.66 14.53 2.35
CA LEU A 223 -14.27 13.50 1.51
C LEU A 223 -15.36 14.15 0.67
N SER A 224 -15.24 14.15 -0.66
CA SER A 224 -16.22 14.75 -1.59
C SER A 224 -16.65 16.19 -1.23
N GLY A 225 -15.73 16.97 -0.67
CA GLY A 225 -15.95 18.35 -0.22
C GLY A 225 -16.36 18.53 1.24
N HIS A 226 -16.72 17.44 1.95
CA HIS A 226 -17.02 17.46 3.38
C HIS A 226 -15.73 17.48 4.20
N ARG A 227 -15.54 18.49 5.06
CA ARG A 227 -14.31 18.71 5.82
C ARG A 227 -14.26 17.88 7.10
N LEU A 228 -14.46 16.57 6.97
CA LEU A 228 -14.62 15.63 8.08
C LEU A 228 -13.55 15.77 9.16
N GLY A 229 -12.29 15.99 8.78
CA GLY A 229 -11.24 16.12 9.77
C GLY A 229 -11.36 17.37 10.66
N ARG A 230 -11.85 18.50 10.12
CA ARG A 230 -12.07 19.73 10.90
C ARG A 230 -13.32 19.68 11.75
N ASP A 231 -14.34 19.00 11.22
CA ASP A 231 -15.67 18.96 11.82
C ASP A 231 -15.81 17.79 12.82
N SER A 232 -14.85 16.86 12.83
CA SER A 232 -14.83 15.71 13.72
C SER A 232 -14.67 16.08 15.20
N LEU A 233 -15.43 15.38 16.04
CA LEU A 233 -15.33 15.47 17.50
C LEU A 233 -14.43 14.37 18.09
N ALA A 234 -13.97 13.43 17.25
CA ALA A 234 -13.08 12.37 17.69
C ALA A 234 -11.77 12.93 18.27
N PRO A 235 -11.26 12.42 19.40
CA PRO A 235 -10.02 12.91 19.98
C PRO A 235 -8.83 12.77 19.01
N ASN A 236 -7.84 13.66 19.17
CA ASN A 236 -6.61 13.67 18.38
C ASN A 236 -5.38 13.87 19.27
N PRO A 237 -5.08 12.93 20.18
CA PRO A 237 -3.95 13.09 21.10
C PRO A 237 -2.60 13.13 20.37
N MET A 238 -2.51 12.57 19.15
CA MET A 238 -1.30 12.58 18.33
C MET A 238 -0.86 14.00 17.94
N GLU A 239 -1.80 14.90 17.62
CA GLU A 239 -1.49 16.28 17.27
C GLU A 239 -1.65 17.28 18.44
N THR A 240 -2.39 16.90 19.49
CA THR A 240 -2.74 17.82 20.60
C THR A 240 -1.92 17.62 21.88
N THR A 241 -1.25 16.48 22.06
CA THR A 241 -0.36 16.24 23.20
C THR A 241 1.10 16.53 22.83
N ASN A 242 1.99 16.56 23.83
CA ASN A 242 3.42 16.77 23.68
C ASN A 242 4.23 15.45 23.64
N TRP A 243 3.62 14.35 23.20
CA TRP A 243 4.22 13.01 23.24
C TRP A 243 5.61 12.97 22.60
N PHE A 244 5.80 13.59 21.43
CA PHE A 244 7.08 13.53 20.72
C PHE A 244 8.15 14.40 21.37
N GLU A 245 7.77 15.49 22.04
CA GLU A 245 8.71 16.29 22.83
C GLU A 245 9.20 15.52 24.06
N ALA A 246 8.33 14.72 24.68
CA ALA A 246 8.70 13.84 25.78
C ALA A 246 9.68 12.73 25.36
N GLU A 247 9.65 12.32 24.08
CA GLU A 247 10.54 11.30 23.52
C GLU A 247 11.83 11.87 22.93
N LEU A 248 11.76 13.08 22.35
CA LEU A 248 12.87 13.74 21.70
C LEU A 248 12.93 15.21 22.15
N THR A 249 13.80 15.48 23.13
CA THR A 249 14.00 16.82 23.70
C THR A 249 14.28 17.86 22.61
N GLY A 250 13.45 18.91 22.59
CA GLY A 250 13.59 20.01 21.63
C GLY A 250 12.95 19.75 20.26
N ALA A 251 12.26 18.62 20.07
CA ALA A 251 11.46 18.33 18.89
C ALA A 251 9.96 18.42 19.19
N ARG A 252 9.16 18.56 18.13
CA ARG A 252 7.70 18.55 18.19
C ARG A 252 7.15 17.73 17.02
N ALA A 253 6.14 16.90 17.27
CA ALA A 253 5.42 16.21 16.21
C ALA A 253 4.82 17.27 15.26
N VAL A 254 5.14 17.18 13.98
CA VAL A 254 4.60 18.07 12.96
C VAL A 254 3.32 17.42 12.41
N PRO A 255 2.14 18.05 12.55
CA PRO A 255 0.91 17.52 11.96
C PRO A 255 1.09 17.25 10.45
N GLY A 256 0.68 16.07 10.01
CA GLY A 256 0.86 15.61 8.64
C GLY A 256 2.24 15.06 8.29
N ALA A 257 3.20 15.01 9.23
CA ALA A 257 4.34 14.10 9.13
C ALA A 257 3.86 12.65 9.10
N GLY A 258 4.60 11.76 8.44
CA GLY A 258 4.11 10.42 8.13
C GLY A 258 4.74 9.83 6.89
N SER A 259 4.01 8.97 6.18
CA SER A 259 4.34 8.45 4.85
C SER A 259 3.12 7.82 4.20
N VAL A 260 3.17 7.61 2.89
CA VAL A 260 2.25 6.73 2.17
C VAL A 260 2.99 5.97 1.08
N ILE A 261 2.80 4.65 1.08
CA ILE A 261 3.18 3.79 -0.04
C ILE A 261 1.91 3.44 -0.81
N VAL A 262 1.91 3.71 -2.12
CA VAL A 262 0.81 3.35 -3.01
C VAL A 262 1.32 2.43 -4.10
N ILE A 263 0.67 1.28 -4.24
CA ILE A 263 0.92 0.31 -5.28
C ILE A 263 -0.26 0.31 -6.25
N ILE A 264 0.03 0.58 -7.52
CA ILE A 264 -0.93 0.51 -8.61
C ILE A 264 -0.64 -0.74 -9.45
N ALA A 265 -1.67 -1.51 -9.75
CA ALA A 265 -1.59 -2.67 -10.62
C ALA A 265 -2.58 -2.53 -11.77
N THR A 266 -2.24 -3.03 -12.95
CA THR A 266 -3.19 -3.14 -14.07
C THR A 266 -2.88 -4.33 -14.96
N ASP A 267 -3.90 -4.91 -15.59
CA ASP A 267 -3.76 -5.91 -16.65
C ASP A 267 -3.67 -5.29 -18.05
N ALA A 268 -3.69 -3.96 -18.16
CA ALA A 268 -3.44 -3.27 -19.41
C ALA A 268 -1.99 -3.47 -19.89
N PRO A 269 -1.75 -3.71 -21.19
CA PRO A 269 -0.41 -3.80 -21.74
C PRO A 269 0.27 -2.44 -21.72
N LEU A 270 1.25 -2.27 -20.81
CA LEU A 270 1.95 -1.00 -20.61
C LEU A 270 3.47 -1.17 -20.77
N LEU A 271 4.10 -0.14 -21.31
CA LEU A 271 5.54 0.07 -21.23
C LEU A 271 5.93 0.58 -19.83
N PRO A 272 7.20 0.42 -19.39
CA PRO A 272 7.67 0.96 -18.12
C PRO A 272 7.42 2.47 -17.94
N ALA A 273 7.69 3.27 -18.97
CA ALA A 273 7.43 4.71 -18.95
C ALA A 273 5.93 5.05 -18.82
N GLN A 274 5.03 4.15 -19.28
CA GLN A 274 3.58 4.30 -19.07
C GLN A 274 3.19 3.95 -17.63
N CYS A 275 3.79 2.93 -17.03
CA CYS A 275 3.63 2.63 -15.61
C CYS A 275 4.07 3.82 -14.75
N GLU A 276 5.24 4.43 -15.05
CA GLU A 276 5.69 5.65 -14.37
C GLU A 276 4.69 6.81 -14.55
N ALA A 277 4.13 6.96 -15.75
CA ALA A 277 3.12 7.99 -16.01
C ALA A 277 1.82 7.77 -15.22
N LEU A 278 1.39 6.51 -15.03
CA LEU A 278 0.29 6.14 -14.14
C LEU A 278 0.64 6.44 -12.67
N ALA A 279 1.83 6.04 -12.19
CA ALA A 279 2.27 6.32 -10.82
C ALA A 279 2.25 7.83 -10.50
N ARG A 280 2.59 8.69 -11.48
CA ARG A 280 2.49 10.15 -11.35
C ARG A 280 1.07 10.69 -11.14
N ARG A 281 0.03 9.88 -11.27
CA ARG A 281 -1.37 10.27 -11.01
C ARG A 281 -1.78 10.06 -9.56
N VAL A 282 -1.08 9.21 -8.81
CA VAL A 282 -1.36 8.94 -7.39
C VAL A 282 -1.47 10.21 -6.56
N PRO A 283 -0.58 11.22 -6.68
CA PRO A 283 -0.73 12.49 -5.95
C PRO A 283 -2.08 13.18 -6.12
N LEU A 284 -2.71 13.06 -7.29
CA LEU A 284 -4.01 13.68 -7.55
C LEU A 284 -5.11 12.98 -6.74
N GLY A 285 -5.04 11.66 -6.55
CA GLY A 285 -5.97 10.92 -5.70
C GLY A 285 -5.78 11.24 -4.22
N LEU A 286 -4.52 11.31 -3.77
CA LEU A 286 -4.19 11.73 -2.39
C LEU A 286 -4.66 13.17 -2.11
N ALA A 287 -4.49 14.08 -3.07
CA ALA A 287 -4.92 15.47 -2.93
C ALA A 287 -6.44 15.60 -2.80
N ARG A 288 -7.22 14.68 -3.38
CA ARG A 288 -8.69 14.65 -3.23
C ARG A 288 -9.15 14.31 -1.81
N THR A 289 -8.35 13.57 -1.05
CA THR A 289 -8.58 13.34 0.38
C THR A 289 -8.04 14.47 1.27
N GLY A 290 -7.32 15.42 0.65
CA GLY A 290 -7.01 16.74 1.21
C GLY A 290 -5.56 17.03 1.56
N THR A 291 -4.65 16.04 1.49
CA THR A 291 -3.25 16.27 1.86
C THR A 291 -2.55 17.20 0.88
N THR A 292 -1.60 17.99 1.38
CA THR A 292 -0.70 18.80 0.52
C THR A 292 0.69 18.20 0.34
N GLY A 293 0.94 16.95 0.79
CA GLY A 293 2.27 16.32 0.72
C GLY A 293 3.27 16.98 1.68
N SER A 294 3.11 16.73 2.98
CA SER A 294 3.96 17.34 4.02
C SER A 294 5.45 17.04 3.79
N HIS A 295 6.33 17.98 4.15
CA HIS A 295 7.79 17.81 4.04
C HIS A 295 8.29 16.55 4.76
N PHE A 296 7.67 16.22 5.89
CA PHE A 296 7.99 15.02 6.68
C PHE A 296 7.12 13.82 6.33
N SER A 297 6.53 13.78 5.12
CA SER A 297 5.73 12.66 4.62
C SER A 297 6.47 11.91 3.51
N GLY A 298 6.85 10.65 3.72
CA GLY A 298 7.42 9.82 2.65
C GLY A 298 6.34 9.34 1.67
N ASP A 299 6.19 10.01 0.53
CA ASP A 299 5.11 9.77 -0.43
C ASP A 299 5.68 9.15 -1.72
N ILE A 300 5.70 7.80 -1.77
CA ILE A 300 6.37 7.01 -2.81
C ILE A 300 5.39 6.02 -3.44
N PHE A 301 5.36 5.97 -4.78
CA PHE A 301 4.37 5.21 -5.54
C PHE A 301 5.03 4.31 -6.57
N LEU A 302 4.47 3.13 -6.74
CA LEU A 302 4.91 2.17 -7.75
C LEU A 302 3.70 1.70 -8.54
N CYS A 303 3.81 1.70 -9.86
CA CYS A 303 2.83 1.11 -10.76
C CYS A 303 3.47 -0.07 -11.49
N PHE A 304 2.73 -1.15 -11.69
CA PHE A 304 3.14 -2.26 -12.55
C PHE A 304 1.99 -2.79 -13.42
N SER A 305 2.36 -3.42 -14.54
CA SER A 305 1.43 -4.12 -15.43
C SER A 305 1.64 -5.63 -15.39
N THR A 306 0.55 -6.38 -15.25
CA THR A 306 0.51 -7.86 -15.33
C THR A 306 0.29 -8.37 -16.75
N ALA A 307 0.21 -7.50 -17.76
CA ALA A 307 0.23 -7.92 -19.16
C ALA A 307 1.62 -8.46 -19.57
N ASN A 308 1.77 -8.85 -20.84
CA ASN A 308 3.04 -9.30 -21.41
C ASN A 308 3.74 -10.38 -20.54
N GLU A 309 2.98 -11.33 -20.01
CA GLU A 309 3.52 -12.41 -19.18
C GLU A 309 4.57 -13.22 -19.96
N GLY A 310 5.71 -13.51 -19.30
CA GLY A 310 6.81 -14.20 -19.97
C GLY A 310 7.54 -13.32 -20.99
N GLY A 311 7.36 -12.00 -20.91
CA GLY A 311 8.17 -11.00 -21.60
C GLY A 311 9.13 -10.29 -20.66
N LEU A 312 9.80 -9.25 -21.15
CA LEU A 312 10.66 -8.35 -20.38
C LEU A 312 11.82 -9.09 -19.68
N HIS A 313 12.40 -10.09 -20.34
CA HIS A 313 13.47 -10.85 -19.72
C HIS A 313 14.73 -9.97 -19.57
N SER A 314 15.24 -9.89 -18.34
CA SER A 314 16.58 -9.38 -18.06
C SER A 314 17.40 -10.45 -17.34
N THR A 315 17.67 -11.55 -18.05
CA THR A 315 18.43 -12.69 -17.53
C THR A 315 19.83 -12.72 -18.15
N MET A 316 20.83 -13.13 -17.37
CA MET A 316 22.15 -13.51 -17.90
C MET A 316 22.04 -14.79 -18.73
N SER A 317 21.65 -14.66 -19.99
CA SER A 317 21.47 -15.77 -20.90
C SER A 317 22.75 -16.06 -21.67
N GLY A 318 23.11 -17.34 -21.79
CA GLY A 318 24.14 -17.81 -22.73
C GLY A 318 23.63 -17.97 -24.16
N GLN A 319 22.33 -17.69 -24.41
CA GLN A 319 21.75 -17.68 -25.74
C GLN A 319 22.23 -16.44 -26.50
N GLY A 320 22.20 -16.50 -27.84
CA GLY A 320 22.50 -15.34 -28.69
C GLY A 320 21.51 -14.19 -28.53
N PRO A 321 21.67 -13.07 -29.25
CA PRO A 321 20.78 -11.92 -29.15
C PRO A 321 19.32 -12.30 -29.45
N VAL A 322 18.40 -11.87 -28.58
CA VAL A 322 16.95 -12.07 -28.70
C VAL A 322 16.27 -10.71 -28.86
N ILE A 323 15.29 -10.64 -29.77
CA ILE A 323 14.38 -9.50 -29.91
C ILE A 323 13.02 -9.95 -29.39
N GLU A 324 12.48 -9.21 -28.42
CA GLU A 324 11.13 -9.44 -27.91
C GLU A 324 10.12 -8.50 -28.59
N SER A 325 8.87 -8.93 -28.64
CA SER A 325 7.74 -8.12 -29.12
C SER A 325 6.66 -8.14 -28.06
N HIS A 326 6.17 -6.95 -27.70
CA HIS A 326 5.18 -6.75 -26.65
C HIS A 326 4.06 -5.85 -27.14
N ASP A 327 2.85 -6.13 -26.68
CA ASP A 327 1.75 -5.20 -26.86
C ASP A 327 1.90 -4.02 -25.90
N TYR A 328 1.46 -2.84 -26.33
CA TYR A 328 1.35 -1.69 -25.46
C TYR A 328 0.18 -0.80 -25.90
N LEU A 329 -0.46 -0.12 -24.94
CA LEU A 329 -1.49 0.86 -25.24
C LEU A 329 -0.88 2.06 -25.96
N ALA A 330 -1.56 2.58 -26.98
CA ALA A 330 -1.15 3.82 -27.62
C ALA A 330 -1.20 4.98 -26.62
N TRP A 331 -0.14 5.78 -26.55
CA TRP A 331 -0.03 6.91 -25.62
C TRP A 331 -1.22 7.87 -25.66
N GLY A 332 -1.79 8.11 -26.85
CA GLY A 332 -2.92 9.03 -27.02
C GLY A 332 -4.27 8.51 -26.48
N GLN A 333 -4.30 7.32 -25.87
CA GLN A 333 -5.52 6.67 -25.37
C GLN A 333 -5.40 6.25 -23.89
N ILE A 334 -4.38 6.74 -23.17
CA ILE A 334 -4.08 6.27 -21.80
C ILE A 334 -4.90 6.98 -20.71
N ASP A 335 -5.55 8.10 -21.02
CA ASP A 335 -6.24 8.95 -20.04
C ASP A 335 -7.30 8.24 -19.19
N PRO A 336 -8.12 7.29 -19.71
CA PRO A 336 -9.03 6.51 -18.88
C PRO A 336 -8.34 5.74 -17.76
N LEU A 337 -7.11 5.25 -17.98
CA LEU A 337 -6.33 4.59 -16.93
C LEU A 337 -5.79 5.61 -15.92
N TYR A 338 -5.40 6.81 -16.36
CA TYR A 338 -4.99 7.87 -15.44
C TYR A 338 -6.13 8.26 -14.49
N GLU A 339 -7.34 8.44 -15.04
CA GLU A 339 -8.53 8.74 -14.25
C GLU A 339 -8.81 7.61 -13.24
N ALA A 340 -8.74 6.36 -13.68
CA ALA A 340 -8.91 5.19 -12.82
C ALA A 340 -7.88 5.13 -11.67
N VAL A 341 -6.62 5.50 -11.90
CA VAL A 341 -5.60 5.59 -10.83
C VAL A 341 -5.99 6.63 -9.79
N VAL A 342 -6.46 7.81 -10.21
CA VAL A 342 -6.88 8.87 -9.29
C VAL A 342 -8.04 8.40 -8.42
N GLN A 343 -9.08 7.86 -9.06
CA GLN A 343 -10.29 7.38 -8.38
C GLN A 343 -10.00 6.21 -7.43
N ALA A 344 -9.21 5.24 -7.85
CA ALA A 344 -8.83 4.10 -7.01
C ALA A 344 -7.88 4.53 -5.86
N THR A 345 -6.99 5.48 -6.09
CA THR A 345 -6.13 5.98 -5.00
C THR A 345 -6.97 6.69 -3.93
N GLU A 346 -7.85 7.61 -4.35
CA GLU A 346 -8.76 8.34 -3.47
C GLU A 346 -9.58 7.36 -2.62
N GLU A 347 -10.28 6.43 -3.25
CA GLU A 347 -11.14 5.48 -2.53
C GLU A 347 -10.35 4.54 -1.61
N SER A 348 -9.14 4.11 -2.00
CA SER A 348 -8.30 3.25 -1.15
C SER A 348 -7.89 3.94 0.17
N VAL A 349 -7.60 5.24 0.14
CA VAL A 349 -7.30 6.02 1.35
C VAL A 349 -8.53 6.06 2.26
N VAL A 350 -9.71 6.31 1.69
CA VAL A 350 -10.96 6.36 2.48
C VAL A 350 -11.29 4.99 3.06
N ASN A 351 -11.12 3.90 2.29
CA ASN A 351 -11.34 2.55 2.78
C ASN A 351 -10.38 2.21 3.92
N ALA A 352 -9.11 2.65 3.88
CA ALA A 352 -8.18 2.48 5.00
C ALA A 352 -8.69 3.16 6.28
N LEU A 353 -9.23 4.39 6.18
CA LEU A 353 -9.78 5.14 7.32
C LEU A 353 -11.06 4.51 7.86
N VAL A 354 -11.94 4.03 6.98
CA VAL A 354 -13.23 3.42 7.36
C VAL A 354 -13.03 2.05 8.01
N ALA A 355 -12.12 1.23 7.48
CA ALA A 355 -11.86 -0.10 8.02
C ALA A 355 -11.03 -0.08 9.33
N ALA A 356 -10.33 1.02 9.60
CA ALA A 356 -9.52 1.19 10.80
C ALA A 356 -10.38 1.15 12.08
N LYS A 357 -9.82 0.56 13.13
CA LYS A 357 -10.43 0.48 14.48
C LYS A 357 -9.54 1.20 15.49
N ASP A 358 -10.13 1.72 16.56
CA ASP A 358 -9.37 2.34 17.66
C ASP A 358 -8.20 1.45 18.12
N MET A 359 -7.06 2.05 18.39
CA MET A 359 -5.87 1.31 18.80
C MET A 359 -5.11 2.05 19.89
N GLN A 360 -4.85 1.33 20.98
CA GLN A 360 -3.86 1.72 21.97
C GLN A 360 -2.50 1.11 21.60
N GLY A 361 -1.47 1.95 21.60
CA GLY A 361 -0.09 1.61 21.35
C GLY A 361 0.81 1.74 22.57
N ARG A 362 2.11 1.87 22.32
CA ARG A 362 3.14 2.04 23.35
C ARG A 362 2.89 3.29 24.20
N GLU A 363 3.36 3.29 25.44
CA GLU A 363 3.25 4.43 26.36
C GLU A 363 1.83 5.00 26.53
N GLY A 364 0.80 4.19 26.26
CA GLY A 364 -0.60 4.60 26.34
C GLY A 364 -1.07 5.51 25.19
N HIS A 365 -0.29 5.66 24.11
CA HIS A 365 -0.70 6.40 22.92
C HIS A 365 -1.98 5.82 22.32
N MET A 366 -2.86 6.70 21.83
CA MET A 366 -4.17 6.33 21.33
C MET A 366 -4.39 6.92 19.94
N SER A 367 -4.87 6.10 19.02
CA SER A 367 -5.38 6.54 17.73
C SER A 367 -6.81 6.08 17.57
N PHE A 368 -7.70 7.03 17.32
CA PHE A 368 -9.13 6.79 17.17
C PHE A 368 -9.48 6.63 15.69
N ALA A 369 -10.37 5.68 15.38
CA ALA A 369 -10.93 5.53 14.05
C ALA A 369 -11.75 6.76 13.64
N LEU A 370 -11.89 6.97 12.33
CA LEU A 370 -12.82 7.98 11.81
C LEU A 370 -14.26 7.51 12.12
N PRO A 371 -15.06 8.28 12.89
CA PRO A 371 -16.38 7.81 13.29
C PRO A 371 -17.31 7.63 12.08
N HIS A 372 -17.91 6.44 11.95
CA HIS A 372 -18.78 6.11 10.82
C HIS A 372 -20.08 6.94 10.81
N ASP A 373 -20.55 7.38 11.98
CA ASP A 373 -21.70 8.26 12.11
C ASP A 373 -21.40 9.68 11.60
N GLU A 374 -20.18 10.19 11.80
CA GLU A 374 -19.74 11.46 11.19
C GLU A 374 -19.71 11.36 9.67
N ILE A 375 -19.24 10.22 9.11
CA ILE A 375 -19.28 9.97 7.66
C ILE A 375 -20.73 9.90 7.18
N THR A 376 -21.55 9.04 7.79
CA THR A 376 -22.93 8.83 7.36
C THR A 376 -23.73 10.14 7.43
N THR A 377 -23.55 10.94 8.47
CA THR A 377 -24.21 12.26 8.62
C THR A 377 -23.81 13.24 7.52
N ALA A 378 -22.56 13.19 7.06
CA ALA A 378 -22.09 14.07 6.00
C ALA A 378 -22.68 13.73 4.62
N PHE A 379 -23.04 12.46 4.38
CA PHE A 379 -23.55 11.96 3.10
C PHE A 379 -25.08 11.67 3.11
N GLN A 380 -25.78 12.09 4.17
CA GLN A 380 -27.25 12.18 4.23
C GLN A 380 -27.73 13.52 3.68
#